data_AF-A0A401U4M3-F1
#
_entry.id   AF-A0A401U4M3-F1
#
_cell.length_a   1.000
_cell.length_b   1.000
_cell.length_c   1.000
_cell.angle_alpha   90.00
_cell.angle_beta   90.00
_cell.angle_gamma   90.00
#
_symmetry.space_group_name_H-M   'P 1'
#
loop_
_entity.id
_entity.type
_entity.pdbx_description
1 polymer ?
#
loop_
_entity_poly.entity_id
_entity_poly.type
_entity_poly.pdbx_seq_one_letter_code
_entity_poly.pdbx_strand_id
1 'polypeptide(L)' 'MECYMNVKKERPELLDRREAAAYLRVSPGTLAVWDCTKRYDLKPIKVGRAVRYARHHLDEFLEAGLRP' A
#
# COMPACT_ATOMS: atom_id res chain seq x y z
N MET A 1 14.36 0.53 -34.43
CA MET A 1 13.88 1.70 -33.66
C MET A 1 12.70 1.30 -32.79
N GLU A 2 12.89 0.27 -31.97
CA GLU A 2 12.05 -0.01 -30.80
C GLU A 2 13.04 -0.37 -29.68
N CYS A 3 13.48 0.65 -28.97
CA CYS A 3 14.37 0.47 -27.84
C CYS A 3 13.59 -0.28 -26.76
N TYR A 4 14.03 -1.50 -26.51
CA TYR A 4 13.51 -2.40 -25.48
C TYR A 4 13.24 -1.65 -24.18
N MET A 5 11.96 -1.49 -23.86
CA MET A 5 11.54 -1.13 -22.51
C MET A 5 11.83 -2.31 -21.60
N ASN A 6 13.01 -2.31 -21.01
CA ASN A 6 13.35 -3.17 -19.90
C ASN A 6 12.60 -2.65 -18.66
N VAL A 7 11.29 -2.88 -18.61
CA VAL A 7 10.49 -2.68 -17.40
C VAL A 7 10.98 -3.73 -16.41
N LYS A 8 11.96 -3.34 -15.59
CA LYS A 8 12.29 -4.01 -14.34
C LYS A 8 11.00 -4.03 -13.53
N LYS A 9 10.23 -5.12 -13.62
CA LYS A 9 9.09 -5.34 -12.75
C LYS A 9 9.67 -5.74 -11.40
N GLU A 10 10.14 -4.74 -10.67
CA GLU A 10 10.47 -4.88 -9.26
C GLU A 10 9.25 -5.52 -8.60
N ARG A 11 9.46 -6.65 -7.93
CA ARG A 11 8.38 -7.36 -7.25
C ARG A 11 7.71 -6.33 -6.34
N PRO A 12 6.38 -6.17 -6.39
CA PRO A 12 5.72 -5.20 -5.54
C PRO A 12 6.08 -5.54 -4.10
N GLU A 13 6.77 -4.62 -3.42
CA GLU A 13 7.08 -4.77 -2.01
C GLU A 13 5.73 -4.81 -1.26
N LEU A 14 5.37 -6.01 -0.81
CA LEU A 14 4.14 -6.27 -0.07
C LEU A 14 4.45 -6.12 1.42
N LEU A 15 4.00 -5.01 1.97
CA LEU A 15 4.18 -4.65 3.37
C LEU A 15 3.05 -5.27 4.20
N ASP A 16 3.40 -5.82 5.36
CA ASP A 16 2.40 -6.21 6.34
C ASP A 16 1.75 -4.96 6.97
N ARG A 17 0.56 -5.12 7.59
CA ARG A 17 -0.20 -4.00 8.18
C ARG A 17 0.64 -3.13 9.13
N ARG A 18 1.56 -3.74 9.89
CA ARG A 18 2.44 -3.00 10.81
C ARG A 18 3.47 -2.16 10.06
N GLU A 19 4.05 -2.70 8.99
CA GLU A 19 5.03 -2.00 8.18
C GLU A 19 4.38 -0.89 7.37
N ALA A 20 3.21 -1.15 6.78
CA ALA A 20 2.42 -0.14 6.07
C ALA A 20 2.01 1.02 7.00
N ALA A 21 1.62 0.71 8.23
CA ALA A 21 1.28 1.72 9.23
C ALA A 21 2.51 2.55 9.64
N ALA A 22 3.66 1.90 9.85
CA ALA A 22 4.92 2.59 10.12
C ALA A 22 5.35 3.48 8.93
N TYR A 23 5.18 3.01 7.70
CA TYR A 23 5.47 3.76 6.48
C TYR A 23 4.64 5.04 6.39
N LEU A 24 3.32 4.92 6.61
CA LEU A 24 2.39 6.04 6.65
C LEU A 24 2.49 6.89 7.92
N ARG A 25 3.34 6.51 8.88
CA ARG A 25 3.45 7.12 10.22
C ARG A 25 2.13 7.18 10.99
N VAL A 26 1.29 6.16 10.83
CA VAL A 26 0.03 5.99 11.55
C VAL A 26 0.06 4.77 12.46
N SER A 27 -0.86 4.72 13.42
CA SER A 27 -1.04 3.53 14.24
C SER A 27 -1.62 2.38 13.41
N PRO A 28 -1.20 1.11 13.63
CA PRO A 28 -1.76 -0.04 12.92
C PRO A 28 -3.26 -0.23 13.19
N GLY A 29 -3.76 0.26 14.32
CA GLY A 29 -5.20 0.33 14.62
C GLY A 29 -5.94 1.29 13.69
N THR A 30 -5.38 2.47 13.40
CA THR A 30 -5.93 3.42 12.44
C THR A 30 -6.02 2.81 11.04
N LEU A 31 -4.95 2.12 10.62
CA LEU A 31 -4.92 1.43 9.32
C LEU A 31 -5.96 0.29 9.27
N ALA A 32 -6.19 -0.42 10.37
CA ALA A 32 -7.24 -1.43 10.47
C ALA A 32 -8.65 -0.81 10.39
N VAL A 33 -8.88 0.35 11.01
CA VAL A 33 -10.14 1.08 10.88
C VAL A 33 -10.37 1.50 9.42
N TRP A 34 -9.34 2.01 8.73
CA TRP A 34 -9.45 2.37 7.31
C TRP A 34 -9.76 1.18 6.41
N ASP A 35 -9.16 0.01 6.70
CA ASP A 35 -9.46 -1.26 6.01
C ASP A 35 -10.93 -1.69 6.22
N CYS A 36 -11.42 -1.62 7.46
CA CYS A 36 -12.80 -1.97 7.81
C CYS A 36 -13.83 -1.00 7.23
N THR A 37 -13.54 0.30 7.28
CA THR A 37 -14.42 1.36 6.77
C THR A 37 -14.32 1.53 5.26
N LYS A 38 -13.30 0.94 4.62
CA LYS A 38 -12.94 1.16 3.22
C LYS A 38 -12.91 2.64 2.84
N ARG A 39 -12.48 3.49 3.79
CA ARG A 39 -12.51 4.95 3.65
C ARG A 39 -11.56 5.45 2.56
N TYR A 40 -10.47 4.70 2.32
CA TYR A 40 -9.45 5.01 1.35
C TYR A 40 -9.15 3.79 0.48
N ASP A 41 -8.90 4.00 -0.80
CA ASP A 41 -8.60 2.94 -1.76
C ASP A 41 -7.12 2.51 -1.68
N LEU A 42 -6.72 2.01 -0.50
CA LEU A 42 -5.35 1.51 -0.24
C LEU A 42 -5.07 0.16 -0.96
N LYS A 43 -6.05 -0.33 -1.74
CA LYS A 43 -6.05 -1.61 -2.48
C LYS A 43 -5.39 -2.74 -1.68
N PRO A 44 -5.91 -3.04 -0.46
CA PRO A 44 -5.35 -4.08 0.39
C PRO A 44 -5.38 -5.44 -0.32
N ILE A 45 -4.21 -6.07 -0.42
CA ILE A 45 -4.05 -7.37 -1.04
C ILE A 45 -4.26 -8.43 0.03
N LYS A 46 -5.36 -9.17 -0.06
CA LYS A 46 -5.65 -10.28 0.86
C LYS A 46 -4.88 -11.53 0.43
N VAL A 47 -4.02 -12.01 1.32
CA VAL A 47 -3.25 -13.25 1.14
C VAL A 47 -3.68 -14.22 2.25
N GLY A 48 -4.74 -14.99 1.97
CA GLY A 48 -5.38 -15.86 2.95
C GLY A 48 -5.97 -15.04 4.11
N ARG A 49 -5.52 -15.32 5.35
CA ARG A 49 -5.91 -14.57 6.57
C ARG A 49 -5.16 -13.24 6.74
N ALA A 50 -4.07 -13.03 6.00
CA ALA A 50 -3.22 -11.85 6.12
C ALA A 50 -3.65 -10.77 5.12
N VAL A 51 -3.50 -9.51 5.53
CA VAL A 51 -3.70 -8.35 4.66
C VAL A 51 -2.34 -7.70 4.44
N ARG A 52 -1.97 -7.57 3.16
CA ARG A 52 -0.73 -6.97 2.68
C ARG A 52 -1.05 -5.68 1.92
N TYR A 53 -0.13 -4.74 1.95
CA TYR A 53 -0.25 -3.46 1.25
C TYR A 53 0.90 -3.33 0.28
N ALA A 54 0.61 -3.07 -0.99
CA ALA A 54 1.68 -2.80 -1.94
C ALA A 54 2.25 -1.41 -1.67
N ARG A 55 3.58 -1.31 -1.58
CA ARG A 55 4.26 -0.03 -1.34
C ARG A 55 3.83 1.07 -2.32
N HIS A 56 3.69 0.76 -3.61
CA HIS A 56 3.28 1.76 -4.60
C HIS A 56 1.88 2.34 -4.32
N HIS A 57 0.96 1.56 -3.75
CA HIS A 57 -0.36 2.07 -3.38
C HIS A 57 -0.27 3.00 -2.16
N LEU A 58 0.64 2.72 -1.23
CA LEU A 58 0.90 3.62 -0.11
C LEU A 58 1.56 4.92 -0.59
N ASP A 59 2.43 4.85 -1.59
CA ASP A 59 3.04 6.02 -2.23
C ASP A 59 2.00 6.89 -2.94
N GLU A 60 1.16 6.27 -3.79
CA GLU A 60 0.04 6.95 -4.48
C GLU A 60 -0.91 7.61 -3.46
N PHE A 61 -1.12 6.97 -2.30
CA PHE A 61 -1.90 7.54 -1.20
C PHE A 61 -1.22 8.77 -0.54
N LEU A 62 0.10 8.73 -0.37
CA LEU A 62 0.88 9.86 0.14
C LEU A 62 0.91 11.02 -0.87
N GLU A 63 1.09 10.72 -2.16
CA GLU A 63 1.07 11.69 -3.27
C GLU A 63 -0.31 12.33 -3.44
N ALA A 64 -1.39 11.57 -3.23
CA ALA A 64 -2.75 12.12 -3.20
C ALA A 64 -2.95 13.17 -2.09
N GLY A 65 -1.99 13.33 -1.17
CA GLY A 65 -2.02 14.36 -0.14
C GLY A 65 -3.11 14.15 0.90
N LEU A 66 -3.63 12.92 0.99
CA LEU A 66 -4.64 12.52 1.98
C LEU A 66 -3.98 12.43 3.35
N ARG A 67 -3.76 13.59 3.97
CA ARG A 67 -3.37 13.67 5.38
C ARG A 67 -4.59 13.25 6.21
N PRO A 68 -4.45 12.21 7.05
CA PRO A 68 -5.53 11.73 7.89
C PRO A 68 -5.93 12.71 8.99
#